data_AF-A0A350XL58-F1
#
_entry.id   AF-A0A350XL58-F1
#
_cell.length_a   1.000
_cell.length_b   1.000
_cell.length_c   1.000
_cell.angle_alpha   90.00
_cell.angle_beta   90.00
_cell.angle_gamma   90.00
#
_symmetry.space_group_name_H-M   'P 1'
#
loop_
_entity.id
_entity.type
_entity.pdbx_description
1 polymer ?
#
loop_
_entity_poly.entity_id
_entity_poly.type
_entity_poly.pdbx_seq_one_letter_code
_entity_poly.pdbx_strand_id
1 'polypeptide(L)' 'ASGGFTRLAILPDTAPAIDNPGSLSLLQEKKNKYFPSAPILHFWGALTLGAKGEEMTELAELASAGVVG' A
#
# COMPACT_ATOMS: atom_id res chain seq x y z
N ALA A 1 -16.61 -11.51 6.78
CA ALA A 1 -15.80 -11.90 5.61
C ALA A 1 -16.48 -13.07 4.93
N SER A 2 -16.76 -12.99 3.62
CA SER A 2 -17.59 -14.00 2.93
C SER A 2 -16.89 -14.72 1.76
N GLY A 3 -15.65 -14.34 1.42
CA GLY A 3 -14.90 -14.90 0.29
C GLY A 3 -13.78 -15.89 0.64
N GLY A 4 -13.57 -16.22 1.92
CA GLY A 4 -12.52 -17.17 2.35
C GLY A 4 -11.08 -16.65 2.32
N PHE A 5 -10.81 -15.49 1.74
CA PHE A 5 -9.48 -14.88 1.74
C PHE A 5 -9.08 -14.34 3.11
N THR A 6 -7.89 -14.72 3.57
CA THR A 6 -7.30 -14.26 4.85
C THR A 6 -6.17 -13.27 4.66
N ARG A 7 -5.61 -13.17 3.44
CA ARG A 7 -4.52 -12.28 3.05
C ARG A 7 -4.81 -11.67 1.70
N LEU A 8 -4.57 -10.36 1.56
CA LEU A 8 -4.73 -9.61 0.31
C LEU A 8 -3.53 -8.70 0.12
N ALA A 9 -3.09 -8.55 -1.13
CA ALA A 9 -2.10 -7.56 -1.52
C ALA A 9 -2.80 -6.44 -2.31
N ILE A 10 -2.65 -5.20 -1.85
CA ILE A 10 -3.25 -4.02 -2.46
C ILE A 10 -2.26 -3.40 -3.44
N LEU A 11 -2.71 -3.16 -4.66
CA LEU A 11 -1.92 -2.52 -5.72
C LEU A 11 -1.63 -1.04 -5.39
N PRO A 12 -0.56 -0.46 -5.94
CA PRO A 12 -0.08 0.85 -5.51
C PRO A 12 -0.80 2.04 -6.16
N ASP A 13 -1.70 1.80 -7.11
CA ASP A 13 -2.48 2.79 -7.87
C ASP A 13 -3.71 3.32 -7.11
N THR A 14 -3.64 3.36 -5.78
CA THR A 14 -4.68 3.92 -4.92
C THR A 14 -4.74 5.46 -5.01
N ALA A 15 -5.73 6.07 -4.35
CA ALA A 15 -5.82 7.53 -4.19
C ALA A 15 -5.71 7.91 -2.70
N PRO A 16 -4.54 8.34 -2.21
CA PRO A 16 -3.27 8.60 -2.92
C PRO A 16 -2.51 7.32 -3.30
N ALA A 17 -1.58 7.41 -4.27
CA ALA A 17 -0.73 6.30 -4.68
C ALA A 17 0.28 5.94 -3.58
N ILE A 18 0.72 4.67 -3.54
CA ILE A 18 1.67 4.17 -2.55
C ILE A 18 3.11 4.39 -3.02
N ASP A 19 3.46 5.65 -3.27
CA ASP A 19 4.75 6.07 -3.83
C ASP A 19 5.73 6.64 -2.79
N ASN A 20 5.31 6.76 -1.53
CA ASN A 20 6.15 7.19 -0.42
C ASN A 20 5.69 6.58 0.93
N PRO A 21 6.52 6.58 1.99
CA PRO A 21 6.15 6.03 3.28
C PRO A 21 4.93 6.69 3.94
N GLY A 22 4.70 7.98 3.67
CA GLY A 22 3.57 8.73 4.22
C GLY A 22 2.23 8.25 3.67
N SER A 23 2.13 8.00 2.36
CA SER A 23 0.91 7.46 1.75
C SER A 23 0.60 6.03 2.22
N LEU A 24 1.63 5.19 2.39
CA LEU A 24 1.48 3.87 3.01
C LEU A 24 0.94 3.97 4.45
N SER A 25 1.54 4.84 5.27
CA SER A 25 1.15 5.02 6.67
C SER A 25 -0.32 5.45 6.80
N LEU A 26 -0.74 6.40 5.96
CA LEU A 26 -2.14 6.84 5.89
C LEU A 26 -3.11 5.69 5.58
N LEU A 27 -2.75 4.80 4.63
CA LEU A 27 -3.59 3.65 4.28
C LEU A 27 -3.65 2.62 5.41
N GLN A 28 -2.53 2.37 6.09
CA GLN A 28 -2.48 1.48 7.25
C GLN A 28 -3.35 2.02 8.40
N GLU A 29 -3.29 3.33 8.69
CA GLU A 29 -4.16 3.99 9.66
C GLU A 29 -5.63 3.88 9.28
N LYS A 30 -5.99 4.15 8.02
CA LYS A 30 -7.36 3.98 7.52
C LYS A 30 -7.84 2.53 7.65
N LYS A 31 -7.00 1.56 7.30
CA LYS A 31 -7.32 0.13 7.48
C LYS A 31 -7.61 -0.17 8.94
N ASN A 32 -6.77 0.28 9.87
CA ASN A 32 -6.96 0.02 11.29
C ASN A 32 -8.21 0.73 11.85
N LYS A 33 -8.51 1.94 11.39
CA LYS A 33 -9.65 2.75 11.85
C LYS A 33 -11.00 2.24 11.35
N TYR A 34 -11.10 1.95 10.05
CA TYR A 34 -12.37 1.65 9.39
C TYR A 34 -12.61 0.15 9.19
N PHE A 35 -11.55 -0.65 9.15
CA PHE A 35 -11.62 -2.08 8.87
C PHE A 35 -10.82 -2.92 9.89
N PRO A 36 -11.12 -2.83 11.20
CA PRO A 36 -10.37 -3.51 12.24
C PRO A 36 -10.39 -5.04 12.10
N SER A 37 -11.45 -5.59 11.51
CA SER A 37 -11.62 -7.03 11.25
C SER A 37 -11.33 -7.43 9.79
N ALA A 38 -10.61 -6.59 9.04
CA ALA A 38 -10.17 -6.93 7.69
C ALA A 38 -9.23 -8.15 7.70
N PRO A 39 -9.16 -8.91 6.59
CA PRO A 39 -8.04 -9.83 6.37
C PRO A 39 -6.71 -9.08 6.44
N ILE A 40 -5.62 -9.83 6.57
CA ILE A 40 -4.28 -9.27 6.59
C ILE A 40 -4.03 -8.57 5.25
N LEU A 41 -3.80 -7.26 5.29
CA LEU A 41 -3.50 -6.48 4.09
C LEU A 41 -1.99 -6.27 4.01
N HIS A 42 -1.44 -6.61 2.86
CA HIS A 42 -0.13 -6.17 2.41
C HIS A 42 -0.30 -5.11 1.33
N PHE A 43 0.69 -4.25 1.16
CA PHE A 43 0.66 -3.17 0.19
C PHE A 43 1.86 -3.27 -0.73
N TRP A 44 1.63 -3.01 -2.02
CA TRP A 44 2.68 -2.83 -3.01
C TRP A 44 3.10 -1.36 -3.05
N GLY A 45 4.36 -1.10 -3.40
CA GLY A 45 4.89 0.22 -3.66
C GLY A 45 4.75 0.60 -5.13
N ALA A 46 4.45 1.85 -5.42
CA ALA A 46 4.47 2.34 -6.79
C ALA A 46 5.92 2.41 -7.28
N LEU A 47 6.17 1.90 -8.49
CA LEU A 47 7.49 2.00 -9.12
C LEU A 47 7.85 3.46 -9.46
N THR A 48 6.84 4.27 -9.79
CA THR A 48 6.99 5.68 -10.18
C THR A 48 6.06 6.58 -9.38
N LEU A 49 6.42 7.85 -9.19
CA LEU A 49 5.60 8.86 -8.51
C LEU A 49 4.20 8.92 -9.12
N GLY A 50 3.19 8.84 -8.27
CA GLY A 50 1.78 8.81 -8.67
C GLY A 50 1.37 7.64 -9.58
N ALA A 51 2.19 6.59 -9.70
CA ALA A 51 2.01 5.47 -10.64
C ALA A 51 1.89 5.90 -12.13
N LYS A 52 2.60 6.96 -12.53
CA LYS A 52 2.49 7.56 -13.88
C LYS A 52 3.48 7.03 -14.94
N GLY A 53 4.54 6.33 -14.54
CA GLY A 53 5.58 5.85 -15.48
C GLY A 53 6.63 6.90 -15.85
N GLU A 54 6.70 8.04 -15.16
CA GLU A 54 7.56 9.18 -15.52
C GLU A 54 8.84 9.25 -14.66
N GLU A 55 8.70 9.30 -13.35
CA GLU A 55 9.79 9.47 -12.38
C GLU A 55 9.76 8.35 -11.34
N MET A 56 10.91 7.73 -11.05
CA MET A 56 11.03 6.63 -10.09
C MET A 56 10.76 7.11 -8.65
N THR A 57 10.21 6.23 -7.82
CA THR A 57 10.08 6.48 -6.37
C THR A 57 11.36 6.14 -5.62
N GLU A 58 11.46 6.58 -4.37
CA GLU A 58 12.51 6.18 -3.43
C GLU A 58 12.26 4.72 -2.96
N LEU A 59 12.58 3.75 -3.83
CA LEU A 59 12.29 2.33 -3.61
C LEU A 59 12.90 1.77 -2.32
N ALA A 60 14.08 2.24 -1.93
CA ALA A 60 14.74 1.81 -0.69
C ALA A 60 13.96 2.26 0.56
N GLU A 61 13.38 3.47 0.53
CA GLU A 61 12.55 3.97 1.62
C GLU A 61 11.22 3.21 1.68
N LEU A 62 10.60 2.95 0.53
CA LEU A 62 9.36 2.15 0.45
C LEU A 62 9.57 0.73 0.96
N ALA A 63 10.66 0.07 0.59
CA ALA A 63 11.00 -1.26 1.09
C ALA A 63 11.19 -1.26 2.62
N SER A 64 11.88 -0.23 3.14
CA SER A 64 12.06 -0.06 4.59
C SER A 64 10.75 0.23 5.33
N ALA A 65 9.77 0.86 4.65
CA ALA A 65 8.44 1.12 5.19
C ALA A 65 7.52 -0.11 5.19
N GLY A 66 7.92 -1.21 4.54
CA GLY A 66 7.23 -2.50 4.60
C GLY A 66 6.29 -2.82 3.44
N VAL A 67 6.49 -2.23 2.26
CA VAL A 67 5.86 -2.74 1.03
C VAL A 67 6.39 -4.14 0.68
N VAL A 68 5.58 -4.97 0.03
CA VAL A 68 5.91 -6.38 -0.26
C VAL A 68 6.13 -6.70 -1.73
N GLY A 69 5.97 -5.70 -2.60
CA GLY A 69 6.05 -5.81 -4.06
C GLY A 69 6.02 -4.44 -4.70
#